data_AF-A0AAV7JE10-F1
#
_entry.id   AF-A0AAV7JE10-F1
#
_cell.length_a   1.000
_cell.length_b   1.000
_cell.length_c   1.000
_cell.angle_alpha   90.00
_cell.angle_beta   90.00
_cell.angle_gamma   90.00
#
_symmetry.space_group_name_H-M   'P 1'
#
loop_
_entity.id
_entity.type
_entity.pdbx_description
1 polymer ?
#
loop_
_entity_poly.entity_id
_entity_poly.type
_entity_poly.pdbx_seq_one_letter_code
_entity_poly.pdbx_strand_id
1 'polypeptide(L)'
;MVPVLNYLCSVYHGLSSENIKAVIFDGPQIRKLIEDKYFASHMTGVDATLWYSFVDVVKGFLVNTNVANYQNLVEGMLKNFHSLGTRMSIKLHYLYSHLERFPENLGDLSKEQGELFYQDIRTMEEWYQGR
;
A
#
# COMPACT_ATOMS: atom_id res chain seq x y z
N MET A 1 11.75 -10.91 -6.65
CA MET A 1 10.33 -11.18 -7.02
C MET A 1 9.88 -12.63 -6.75
N VAL A 2 10.57 -13.68 -7.22
CA VAL A 2 10.17 -15.10 -6.99
C VAL A 2 10.09 -15.52 -5.51
N PRO A 3 10.99 -15.12 -4.60
CA PRO A 3 10.95 -15.57 -3.20
C PRO A 3 9.78 -14.99 -2.39
N VAL A 4 9.44 -13.72 -2.62
CA VAL A 4 8.30 -13.03 -1.98
C VAL A 4 6.98 -13.68 -2.40
N LEU A 5 6.82 -13.98 -3.69
CA LEU A 5 5.65 -14.68 -4.23
C LEU A 5 5.47 -16.07 -3.60
N ASN A 6 6.55 -16.84 -3.48
CA ASN A 6 6.51 -18.17 -2.84
C ASN A 6 6.13 -18.07 -1.35
N TYR A 7 6.64 -17.06 -0.64
CA TYR A 7 6.28 -16.81 0.75
C TYR A 7 4.80 -16.46 0.89
N LEU A 8 4.28 -15.54 0.08
CA LEU A 8 2.87 -15.16 0.09
C LEU A 8 1.94 -16.35 -0.20
N CYS A 9 2.30 -17.23 -1.14
CA CYS A 9 1.57 -18.47 -1.39
C CYS A 9 1.55 -19.43 -0.18
N SER A 10 2.62 -19.41 0.63
CA SER A 10 2.69 -20.22 1.85
C SER A 10 1.90 -19.64 3.02
N VAL A 11 1.78 -18.31 3.12
CA VAL A 11 1.04 -17.63 4.19
C VAL A 11 -0.47 -17.63 3.91
N TYR A 12 -0.85 -17.46 2.65
CA TYR A 12 -2.26 -17.35 2.24
C TYR A 12 -2.68 -18.58 1.42
N HIS A 13 -2.92 -19.71 2.11
CA HIS A 13 -3.34 -20.99 1.52
C HIS A 13 -4.68 -20.99 0.74
N GLY A 14 -5.35 -19.84 0.62
CA GLY A 14 -6.63 -19.69 -0.11
C GLY A 14 -6.63 -18.63 -1.22
N LEU A 15 -5.50 -17.95 -1.49
CA LEU A 15 -5.39 -16.98 -2.58
C LEU A 15 -4.75 -17.64 -3.80
N SER A 16 -5.32 -17.41 -4.99
CA SER A 16 -4.71 -17.90 -6.23
C SER A 16 -3.40 -17.14 -6.50
N SER A 17 -2.51 -17.78 -7.27
CA SER A 17 -1.27 -17.12 -7.69
C SER A 17 -1.53 -15.85 -8.52
N GLU A 18 -2.66 -15.77 -9.23
CA GLU A 18 -3.06 -14.53 -9.94
C GLU A 18 -3.45 -13.43 -8.95
N ASN A 19 -4.21 -13.74 -7.90
CA ASN A 19 -4.59 -12.76 -6.88
C ASN A 19 -3.38 -12.20 -6.12
N ILE A 20 -2.40 -13.06 -5.84
CA ILE A 20 -1.14 -12.67 -5.20
C ILE A 20 -0.27 -11.83 -6.16
N LYS A 21 -0.22 -12.18 -7.46
CA LYS A 21 0.49 -11.39 -8.49
C LYS A 21 -0.18 -10.04 -8.77
N ALA A 22 -1.51 -9.98 -8.68
CA ALA A 22 -2.28 -8.75 -8.80
C ALA A 22 -2.25 -7.90 -7.52
N VAL A 23 -1.64 -8.41 -6.43
CA VAL A 23 -1.52 -7.73 -5.13
C VAL A 23 -2.90 -7.32 -4.59
N ILE A 24 -3.90 -8.17 -4.80
CA ILE A 24 -5.26 -7.93 -4.30
C ILE A 24 -5.29 -8.42 -2.85
N PHE A 25 -4.86 -7.55 -1.94
CA PHE A 25 -4.98 -7.76 -0.50
C PHE A 25 -6.04 -6.83 0.09
N ASP A 26 -6.86 -7.37 0.99
CA ASP A 26 -7.78 -6.56 1.80
C ASP A 26 -7.08 -5.95 3.03
N GLY A 27 -7.75 -5.00 3.68
CA GLY A 27 -7.23 -4.33 4.87
C GLY A 27 -6.74 -5.29 5.97
N PRO A 28 -7.53 -6.31 6.38
CA PRO A 28 -7.09 -7.33 7.33
C PRO A 28 -5.84 -8.11 6.89
N GLN A 29 -5.74 -8.50 5.63
CA GLN A 29 -4.59 -9.21 5.10
C GLN A 29 -3.33 -8.34 5.11
N ILE A 30 -3.44 -7.07 4.72
CA ILE A 30 -2.33 -6.11 4.77
C ILE A 30 -1.84 -5.94 6.22
N ARG A 31 -2.74 -5.82 7.20
CA ARG A 31 -2.35 -5.70 8.62
C ARG A 31 -1.57 -6.92 9.11
N LYS A 32 -2.01 -8.13 8.78
CA LYS A 32 -1.27 -9.37 9.10
C LYS A 32 0.13 -9.38 8.49
N LEU A 33 0.25 -8.90 7.25
CA LEU A 33 1.53 -8.84 6.56
C LEU A 33 2.49 -7.81 7.17
N ILE A 34 1.96 -6.68 7.66
CA ILE A 34 2.73 -5.65 8.37
C ILE A 34 3.24 -6.15 9.73
N GLU A 35 2.49 -7.01 10.40
CA GLU A 35 2.86 -7.63 11.67
C GLU A 35 3.87 -8.78 11.52
N ASP A 36 3.99 -9.33 10.31
CA ASP A 36 4.89 -10.44 9.99
C ASP A 36 6.36 -9.98 9.90
N LYS A 37 7.14 -10.34 10.92
CA LYS A 37 8.56 -10.02 11.02
C LYS A 37 9.44 -10.73 9.98
N TYR A 38 8.97 -11.83 9.41
CA TYR A 38 9.70 -12.64 8.45
C TYR A 38 9.39 -12.23 7.00
N PHE A 39 8.33 -11.46 6.76
CA PHE A 39 7.95 -11.12 5.40
C PHE A 39 9.05 -10.33 4.67
N ALA A 40 9.62 -9.32 5.32
CA ALA A 40 10.68 -8.49 4.75
C ALA A 40 11.98 -9.27 4.45
N SER A 41 12.25 -10.38 5.15
CA SER A 41 13.46 -11.18 4.92
C SER A 41 13.44 -11.96 3.61
N HIS A 42 12.26 -12.08 2.98
CA HIS A 42 12.09 -12.74 1.68
C HIS A 42 12.22 -11.76 0.50
N MET A 43 12.42 -10.46 0.78
CA MET A 43 12.57 -9.40 -0.21
C MET A 43 14.04 -9.17 -0.58
N THR A 44 14.27 -8.57 -1.76
CA THR A 44 15.60 -8.03 -2.09
C THR A 44 15.87 -6.75 -1.27
N GLY A 45 17.12 -6.31 -1.13
CA GLY A 45 17.43 -5.13 -0.30
C GLY A 45 16.66 -3.86 -0.68
N VAL A 46 16.44 -3.65 -1.98
CA VAL A 46 15.68 -2.49 -2.48
C VAL A 46 14.18 -2.67 -2.25
N ASP A 47 13.64 -3.87 -2.50
CA ASP A 47 12.24 -4.21 -2.22
C ASP A 47 11.92 -4.08 -0.72
N ALA A 48 12.83 -4.52 0.15
CA ALA A 48 12.70 -4.43 1.60
C ALA A 48 12.66 -2.97 2.07
N THR A 49 13.51 -2.11 1.50
CA THR A 49 13.55 -0.67 1.82
C THR A 49 12.23 0.01 1.45
N LEU A 50 11.67 -0.35 0.30
CA LEU A 50 10.37 0.12 -0.13
C LEU A 50 9.25 -0.41 0.78
N TRP A 51 9.30 -1.69 1.17
CA TRP A 51 8.35 -2.28 2.11
C TRP A 51 8.36 -1.58 3.47
N TYR A 52 9.54 -1.29 4.03
CA TYR A 52 9.63 -0.54 5.30
C TYR A 52 9.07 0.87 5.17
N SER A 53 9.35 1.56 4.06
CA SER A 53 8.76 2.89 3.81
C SER A 53 7.24 2.84 3.71
N PHE A 54 6.70 1.79 3.09
CA PHE A 54 5.26 1.54 3.05
C PHE A 54 4.68 1.27 4.44
N VAL A 55 5.33 0.43 5.24
CA VAL A 55 4.93 0.15 6.63
C VAL A 55 4.90 1.43 7.47
N ASP A 56 5.89 2.30 7.31
CA ASP A 56 5.98 3.58 8.04
C ASP A 56 4.84 4.51 7.65
N VAL A 57 4.49 4.60 6.36
CA VAL A 57 3.30 5.34 5.91
C VAL A 57 2.02 4.73 6.48
N VAL A 58 1.87 3.41 6.46
CA VAL A 58 0.67 2.78 7.03
C VAL A 58 0.54 3.10 8.52
N LYS A 59 1.62 2.99 9.30
CA LYS A 59 1.58 3.22 10.75
C LYS A 59 1.49 4.70 11.14
N GLY A 60 2.19 5.57 10.42
CA GLY A 60 2.28 7.00 10.74
C GLY A 60 1.21 7.86 10.09
N PHE A 61 0.46 7.34 9.12
CA PHE A 61 -0.56 8.09 8.40
C PHE A 61 -1.92 7.38 8.37
N LEU A 62 -1.96 6.10 7.98
CA LEU A 62 -3.23 5.40 7.69
C LEU A 62 -3.85 4.71 8.92
N VAL A 63 -3.03 4.32 9.89
CA VAL A 63 -3.46 3.84 11.21
C VAL A 63 -3.67 5.07 12.10
N ASN A 64 -4.58 4.96 13.08
CA ASN A 64 -5.11 6.03 13.95
C ASN A 64 -4.09 6.72 14.88
N THR A 65 -2.94 7.11 14.33
CA THR A 65 -1.78 7.74 14.94
C THR A 65 -1.10 8.54 13.85
N ASN A 66 -1.68 9.71 13.52
CA ASN A 66 -1.02 10.62 12.60
C ASN A 66 0.16 11.27 13.30
N VAL A 67 1.35 10.98 12.79
CA VAL A 67 2.57 11.64 13.23
C VAL A 67 2.70 12.95 12.44
N ALA A 68 3.07 14.04 13.13
CA ALA A 68 3.16 15.37 12.54
C ALA A 68 4.03 15.45 11.25
N ASN A 69 4.88 14.46 11.00
CA ASN A 69 5.74 14.34 9.83
C ASN A 69 5.23 13.34 8.77
N TYR A 70 3.94 12.99 8.72
CA TYR A 70 3.39 12.02 7.76
C TYR A 70 3.68 12.39 6.29
N GLN A 71 3.72 13.69 5.97
CA GLN A 71 4.04 14.16 4.62
C GLN A 71 5.44 13.72 4.18
N ASN A 72 6.41 13.81 5.08
CA ASN A 72 7.79 13.36 4.83
C ASN A 72 7.86 11.84 4.62
N LEU A 73 7.01 11.06 5.32
CA LEU A 73 6.93 9.61 5.14
C LEU A 73 6.39 9.26 3.75
N VAL A 74 5.31 9.92 3.32
CA VAL A 74 4.72 9.69 1.99
C VAL A 74 5.68 10.12 0.88
N GLU A 75 6.33 11.27 0.99
CA GLU A 75 7.35 11.71 0.03
C GLU A 75 8.54 10.75 -0.03
N GLY A 76 9.04 10.29 1.12
CA GLY A 76 10.15 9.34 1.19
C GLY A 76 9.82 8.02 0.50
N MET A 77 8.61 7.50 0.75
CA MET A 77 8.11 6.31 0.07
C MET A 77 8.07 6.50 -1.46
N LEU A 78 7.50 7.61 -1.95
CA LEU A 78 7.39 7.88 -3.39
C LEU A 78 8.75 8.03 -4.08
N LYS A 79 9.73 8.66 -3.43
CA LYS A 79 11.11 8.73 -3.93
C LYS A 79 11.71 7.33 -4.10
N ASN A 80 11.45 6.42 -3.15
CA ASN A 80 11.88 5.03 -3.24
C ASN A 80 11.21 4.30 -4.42
N PHE A 81 9.89 4.46 -4.61
CA PHE A 81 9.18 3.92 -5.79
C PHE A 81 9.74 4.46 -7.11
N HIS A 82 9.99 5.77 -7.20
CA HIS A 82 10.55 6.40 -8.40
C HIS A 82 11.97 5.90 -8.71
N SER A 83 12.81 5.73 -7.69
CA SER A 83 14.19 5.21 -7.86
C SER A 83 14.25 3.79 -8.42
N LEU A 84 13.20 2.99 -8.18
CA LEU A 84 13.03 1.64 -8.71
C LEU A 84 12.50 1.59 -10.15
N GLY A 85 12.25 2.75 -10.78
CA GLY A 85 11.67 2.83 -12.13
C GLY A 85 10.22 2.34 -12.19
N THR A 86 9.54 2.24 -11.04
CA THR A 86 8.15 1.81 -11.00
C THR A 86 7.23 2.95 -11.45
N ARG A 87 6.23 2.62 -12.27
CA ARG A 87 5.16 3.57 -12.60
C ARG A 87 4.25 3.71 -11.39
N MET A 88 3.97 4.93 -10.96
CA MET A 88 3.02 5.16 -9.87
C MET A 88 1.65 4.60 -10.25
N SER A 89 1.05 3.83 -9.34
CA SER A 89 -0.34 3.41 -9.47
C SER A 89 -1.25 4.64 -9.30
N ILE A 90 -2.46 4.56 -9.85
CA ILE A 90 -3.46 5.63 -9.69
C ILE A 90 -3.77 5.90 -8.21
N LYS A 91 -3.73 4.85 -7.38
CA LYS A 91 -3.91 4.94 -5.92
C LYS A 91 -2.81 5.77 -5.25
N LEU A 92 -1.55 5.54 -5.62
CA LEU A 92 -0.41 6.30 -5.11
C LEU A 92 -0.42 7.75 -5.62
N HIS A 93 -0.79 7.96 -6.88
CA HIS A 93 -0.93 9.29 -7.44
C HIS A 93 -2.01 10.10 -6.73
N TYR A 94 -3.18 9.51 -6.47
CA TYR A 94 -4.26 10.16 -5.72
C TYR A 94 -3.83 10.50 -4.28
N LEU A 95 -3.21 9.52 -3.59
CA LEU A 95 -2.69 9.71 -2.22
C LEU A 95 -1.75 10.91 -2.13
N TYR A 96 -0.85 11.06 -3.10
CA TYR A 96 0.09 12.16 -3.17
C TYR A 96 -0.58 13.49 -3.52
N SER A 97 -1.39 13.52 -4.58
CA SER A 97 -2.04 14.75 -5.08
C SER A 97 -3.03 15.37 -4.09
N HIS A 98 -3.52 14.59 -3.14
CA HIS A 98 -4.49 15.04 -2.13
C HIS A 98 -3.97 14.92 -0.69
N LEU A 99 -2.66 14.77 -0.51
CA LEU A 99 -2.04 14.57 0.80
C LEU A 99 -2.42 15.65 1.81
N GLU A 100 -2.46 16.92 1.38
CA GLU A 100 -2.83 18.08 2.20
C GLU A 100 -4.33 18.16 2.54
N ARG A 101 -5.18 17.38 1.85
CA ARG A 101 -6.64 17.38 2.05
C ARG A 101 -7.08 16.33 3.08
N PHE A 102 -6.18 15.45 3.50
CA PHE A 102 -6.49 14.43 4.49
C PHE A 102 -6.51 15.03 5.90
N PRO A 103 -7.56 14.77 6.70
CA PRO A 103 -7.59 15.20 8.09
C PRO A 103 -6.53 14.47 8.91
N GLU A 104 -6.11 15.07 10.03
CA GLU A 104 -5.08 14.47 10.88
C GLU A 104 -5.45 13.05 11.33
N ASN A 105 -6.69 12.75 11.72
CA ASN A 105 -7.05 11.40 12.20
C ASN A 105 -7.71 10.52 11.14
N LEU A 106 -6.91 9.93 10.25
CA LEU A 106 -7.41 9.02 9.21
C LEU A 106 -7.92 7.67 9.72
N GLY A 107 -7.53 7.25 10.92
CA GLY A 107 -7.94 5.95 11.45
C GLY A 107 -9.46 5.81 11.56
N ASP A 108 -10.14 6.86 12.04
CA ASP A 108 -11.60 6.91 12.16
C ASP A 108 -12.28 7.18 10.82
N LEU A 109 -11.64 7.94 9.93
CA LEU A 109 -12.07 8.15 8.54
C LEU A 109 -11.98 6.86 7.70
N SER A 110 -11.01 5.98 8.00
CA SER A 110 -10.57 4.90 7.10
C SER A 110 -11.61 3.84 6.76
N LYS A 111 -12.65 3.67 7.59
CA LYS A 111 -13.73 2.72 7.27
C LYS A 111 -14.62 3.24 6.14
N GLU A 112 -15.25 4.39 6.34
CA GLU A 112 -16.16 4.97 5.34
C GLU A 112 -15.39 5.55 4.15
N GLN A 113 -14.28 6.26 4.40
CA GLN A 113 -13.46 6.86 3.34
C GLN A 113 -12.55 5.86 2.64
N GLY A 114 -12.17 4.76 3.30
CA GLY A 114 -11.50 3.64 2.64
C GLY A 114 -12.42 2.99 1.60
N GLU A 115 -13.69 2.74 1.95
CA GLU A 115 -14.68 2.22 1.01
C GLU A 115 -14.97 3.22 -0.13
N LEU A 116 -15.12 4.52 0.17
CA LEU A 116 -15.26 5.56 -0.86
C LEU A 116 -14.02 5.64 -1.76
N PHE A 117 -12.81 5.56 -1.22
CA PHE A 117 -11.56 5.54 -1.98
C PHE A 117 -11.47 4.30 -2.89
N TYR A 118 -11.87 3.13 -2.38
CA TYR A 118 -11.99 1.92 -3.20
C TYR A 118 -13.03 2.07 -4.31
N GLN A 119 -14.16 2.74 -4.05
CA GLN A 119 -15.18 3.02 -5.06
C GLN A 119 -14.71 4.03 -6.11
N ASP A 120 -14.11 5.16 -5.69
CA ASP A 120 -13.58 6.19 -6.57
C ASP A 120 -12.49 5.65 -7.48
N ILE A 121 -11.58 4.83 -6.95
CA ILE A 121 -10.55 4.18 -7.77
C ILE A 121 -11.16 3.15 -8.70
N ARG A 122 -12.13 2.34 -8.26
CA ARG A 122 -12.81 1.38 -9.14
C ARG A 122 -13.47 2.12 -10.30
N THR A 123 -14.15 3.24 -10.04
CA THR A 123 -14.77 4.08 -11.07
C THR A 123 -13.73 4.70 -12.00
N MET A 124 -12.61 5.19 -11.48
CA MET A 124 -11.51 5.68 -12.31
C MET A 124 -10.92 4.54 -13.19
N GLU A 125 -10.65 3.37 -12.62
CA GLU A 125 -10.13 2.20 -13.35
C GLU A 125 -11.09 1.75 -14.46
N GLU A 126 -12.41 1.73 -14.22
CA GLU A 126 -13.44 1.44 -15.23
C GLU A 126 -13.44 2.45 -16.38
N TRP A 127 -13.27 3.75 -16.08
CA TRP A 127 -13.18 4.79 -17.12
C TRP A 127 -11.93 4.66 -18.00
N TYR A 128 -10.82 4.17 -17.44
CA TYR A 128 -9.59 3.95 -18.19
C TYR A 128 -9.55 2.59 -18.92
N GLN A 129 -10.32 1.59 -18.49
CA GLN A 129 -10.43 0.27 -19.14
C GLN A 129 -11.45 0.23 -20.31
N GLY A 130 -12.32 1.24 -20.43
CA GLY A 130 -13.29 1.37 -21.52
C GLY A 130 -12.72 1.88 -22.87
N ARG A 131 -11.40 1.83 -23.07
CA ARG A 131 -10.71 2.19 -24.32
C ARG A 131 -9.75 1.10 -24.77
#